data_AF-A0A920NSR6-F1
#
_entry.id   AF-A0A920NSR6-F1
#
_cell.length_a   1.000
_cell.length_b   1.000
_cell.length_c   1.000
_cell.angle_alpha   90.00
_cell.angle_beta   90.00
_cell.angle_gamma   90.00
#
_symmetry.space_group_name_H-M   'P 1'
#
loop_
_entity.id
_entity.type
_entity.pdbx_description
1 polymer ?
#
loop_
_entity_poly.entity_id
_entity_poly.type
_entity_poly.pdbx_seq_one_letter_code
_entity_poly.pdbx_strand_id
1 'polypeptide(L)' 'MYLNTSIFVMDYINMQQAIFQDIYEGYTISNAASALLKGLETEVSIRLLNNALTIRGGFGINQCCF' A
#
# COMPACT_ATOMS: atom_id res chain seq x y z
N MET A 1 -14.93 9.56 20.19
CA MET A 1 -14.79 9.07 18.80
C MET A 1 -13.47 9.59 18.27
N TYR A 2 -12.73 8.76 17.55
CA TYR A 2 -11.49 9.11 16.88
C TYR A 2 -11.62 8.73 15.40
N LEU A 3 -11.18 9.63 14.53
CA LEU A 3 -11.15 9.46 13.09
C LEU A 3 -9.74 9.84 12.62
N ASN A 4 -9.11 8.96 11.85
CA ASN A 4 -7.83 9.22 11.21
C ASN A 4 -7.95 8.90 9.72
N THR A 5 -7.59 9.85 8.87
CA THR A 5 -7.62 9.70 7.41
C THR A 5 -6.28 10.14 6.85
N SER A 6 -5.76 9.36 5.92
CA SER A 6 -4.53 9.64 5.20
C SER A 6 -4.76 9.53 3.69
N ILE A 7 -4.13 10.45 2.95
CA ILE A 7 -4.02 10.40 1.50
C ILE A 7 -2.53 10.25 1.21
N PHE A 8 -2.17 9.32 0.33
CA PHE A 8 -0.78 9.06 0.00
C PHE A 8 -0.58 8.87 -1.50
N VAL A 9 0.63 9.22 -1.93
CA VAL A 9 1.19 8.94 -3.24
C VAL A 9 2.60 8.44 -3.01
N MET A 10 2.90 7.26 -3.54
CA MET A 10 4.19 6.59 -3.48
C MET A 10 4.65 6.34 -4.91
N ASP A 11 5.74 7.01 -5.26
CA ASP A 11 6.39 6.88 -6.56
C ASP A 11 7.60 5.95 -6.42
N TYR A 12 7.47 4.75 -6.98
CA TYR A 12 8.53 3.76 -6.99
C TYR A 12 9.29 3.83 -8.30
N ILE A 13 10.56 4.20 -8.20
CA ILE A 13 11.49 4.32 -9.32
C ILE A 13 12.61 3.30 -9.12
N ASN A 14 13.08 2.68 -10.20
CA ASN A 14 14.19 1.73 -10.18
C ASN A 14 13.97 0.56 -9.21
N MET A 15 12.77 -0.01 -9.19
CA MET A 15 12.48 -1.21 -8.41
C MET A 15 13.27 -2.40 -8.93
N GLN A 16 13.79 -3.20 -7.99
CA GLN A 16 14.45 -4.46 -8.30
C GLN A 16 13.43 -5.49 -8.77
N GLN A 17 13.67 -6.04 -9.96
CA GLN A 17 12.90 -7.12 -10.53
C GLN A 17 13.84 -8.23 -11.00
N ALA A 18 13.43 -9.48 -10.79
CA ALA A 18 14.06 -10.63 -11.43
C ALA A 18 13.59 -10.67 -12.89
N ILE A 19 14.53 -10.49 -13.81
CA ILE A 19 14.27 -10.53 -15.26
C ILE A 19 14.87 -11.82 -15.79
N PHE A 20 14.04 -12.61 -16.48
CA PHE A 20 14.52 -13.80 -17.18
C PHE A 20 15.41 -13.37 -18.36
N GLN A 21 16.61 -13.93 -18.42
CA GLN A 21 17.58 -13.69 -19.48
C GLN A 21 17.76 -14.98 -20.26
N ASP A 22 17.31 -14.97 -21.50
CA ASP A 22 17.36 -16.13 -22.40
C ASP A 22 18.81 -16.62 -22.62
N ILE A 23 19.76 -15.68 -22.70
CA ILE A 23 21.20 -15.95 -22.93
C ILE A 23 21.84 -16.80 -21.83
N TYR A 24 21.30 -16.75 -20.60
CA TYR A 24 21.85 -17.45 -19.44
C TYR A 24 20.92 -18.56 -18.92
N GLU A 25 19.79 -18.81 -19.60
CA GLU A 25 18.70 -19.68 -19.14
C GLU A 25 18.34 -19.46 -17.66
N GLY A 26 18.37 -18.18 -17.21
CA GLY A 26 18.37 -17.84 -15.79
C GLY A 26 17.84 -16.45 -15.50
N TYR A 27 17.74 -16.10 -14.23
CA TYR A 27 17.26 -14.79 -13.79
C TYR A 27 18.42 -13.87 -13.41
N THR A 28 18.36 -12.63 -13.88
CA THR A 28 19.26 -11.56 -13.41
C THR A 28 18.43 -10.52 -12.66
N ILE A 29 18.95 -10.03 -11.54
CA ILE A 29 18.31 -8.94 -10.79
C ILE A 29 18.70 -7.62 -11.46
N SER A 30 17.70 -6.83 -11.83
CA SER A 30 17.90 -5.49 -12.40
C SER A 30 16.94 -4.49 -11.78
N ASN A 31 17.39 -3.24 -11.65
CA ASN A 31 16.57 -2.11 -11.23
C ASN A 31 15.90 -1.50 -12.47
N ALA A 32 14.78 -2.09 -12.91
CA ALA A 32 14.15 -1.76 -14.20
C ALA A 32 12.64 -1.55 -14.14
N ALA A 33 12.00 -1.77 -12.99
CA ALA A 33 10.56 -1.58 -12.84
C ALA A 33 10.23 -0.23 -12.18
N SER A 34 9.06 0.31 -12.52
CA SER A 34 8.47 1.49 -11.90
C SER A 34 7.02 1.21 -11.51
N ALA A 35 6.53 1.89 -10.47
CA ALA A 35 5.11 1.85 -10.13
C ALA A 35 4.69 3.13 -9.42
N LEU A 36 3.50 3.62 -9.75
CA LEU A 36 2.84 4.68 -9.01
C LEU A 36 1.70 4.07 -8.19
N LEU A 37 1.83 4.12 -6.87
CA LEU A 37 0.78 3.70 -5.93
C LEU A 37 0.19 4.93 -5.27
N LYS A 38 -1.13 5.10 -5.36
CA LYS A 38 -1.85 6.18 -4.70
C LYS A 38 -3.10 5.65 -4.03
N GLY A 39 -3.50 6.28 -2.93
CA GLY A 39 -4.64 5.79 -2.18
C GLY A 39 -5.12 6.73 -1.09
N LEU A 40 -6.21 6.30 -0.48
CA LEU A 40 -6.82 6.91 0.69
C LEU A 40 -7.12 5.80 1.68
N GLU A 41 -6.75 6.01 2.94
CA GLU A 41 -7.04 5.13 4.06
C GLU A 41 -7.73 5.92 5.17
N THR A 42 -8.72 5.31 5.82
CA THR A 42 -9.46 5.89 6.94
C THR A 42 -9.70 4.87 8.03
N GLU A 43 -9.38 5.22 9.27
CA GLU A 43 -9.69 4.46 10.47
C GLU A 43 -10.69 5.24 11.35
N VAL A 44 -11.70 4.53 11.86
CA VAL A 44 -12.65 5.03 12.85
C VAL A 44 -12.56 4.19 14.11
N SER A 45 -12.55 4.86 15.28
CA SER A 45 -12.68 4.24 16.59
C SER A 45 -13.75 4.94 17.42
N ILE A 46 -14.69 4.15 17.96
CA ILE A 46 -15.80 4.63 18.79
C ILE A 46 -15.81 3.86 20.10
N ARG A 47 -15.88 4.58 21.23
CA ARG A 47 -16.14 4.00 22.55
C ARG A 47 -17.62 4.16 22.88
N LEU A 48 -18.24 3.06 23.29
CA LEU A 48 -19.66 2.94 23.62
C LEU A 48 -19.79 2.42 25.07
N LEU A 49 -21.02 2.46 25.61
CA LEU A 49 -21.37 1.89 26.92
C LEU A 49 -20.45 2.38 28.07
N ASN A 50 -20.27 3.69 28.22
CA ASN A 50 -19.34 4.28 29.21
C ASN A 50 -17.90 3.71 29.15
N ASN A 51 -17.40 3.50 27.93
CA ASN A 51 -16.10 2.89 27.62
C ASN A 51 -16.01 1.37 27.87
N ALA A 52 -17.12 0.67 28.13
CA ALA A 52 -17.12 -0.79 28.25
C ALA A 52 -16.99 -1.51 26.90
N LEU A 53 -17.25 -0.82 25.78
CA LEU A 53 -17.10 -1.38 24.43
C LEU A 53 -16.34 -0.40 23.54
N THR A 54 -15.35 -0.90 22.79
CA THR A 54 -14.66 -0.13 21.75
C THR A 54 -14.83 -0.82 20.41
N ILE A 55 -15.40 -0.12 19.43
CA ILE A 55 -15.48 -0.57 18.04
C ILE A 55 -14.39 0.14 17.25
N ARG A 56 -13.61 -0.61 16.48
CA ARG A 56 -12.59 -0.10 15.55
C ARG A 56 -12.82 -0.70 14.19
N GLY A 57 -12.72 0.12 13.15
CA GLY A 57 -12.83 -0.31 11.77
C GLY A 57 -12.07 0.63 10.86
N GLY A 58 -11.59 0.11 9.74
CA GLY A 58 -10.91 0.89 8.73
C GLY A 58 -11.40 0.54 7.33
N PHE A 59 -11.25 1.49 6.42
CA PHE A 59 -11.55 1.34 5.00
C PHE A 59 -10.47 2.04 4.17
N GLY A 60 -10.12 1.46 3.02
CA GLY A 60 -9.13 2.03 2.13
C GLY A 60 -9.40 1.72 0.66
N ILE A 61 -8.96 2.62 -0.21
CA ILE A 61 -8.98 2.47 -1.67
C ILE A 61 -7.60 2.76 -2.24
N ASN A 62 -7.12 1.85 -3.09
CA ASN A 62 -5.78 1.92 -3.67
C ASN A 62 -5.85 1.79 -5.19
N GLN A 63 -5.02 2.57 -5.88
CA GLN A 63 -4.80 2.47 -7.31
C GLN A 63 -3.30 2.32 -7.59
N CYS A 64 -2.96 1.32 -8.41
CA CYS A 64 -1.60 1.06 -8.86
C CYS A 64 -1.49 1.23 -10.39
N CYS A 65 -0.39 1.82 -10.85
CA CYS A 65 -0.01 1.92 -12.27
C CYS A 65 1.44 1.43 -12.41
N PHE A 66 1.71 0.60 -13.42
CA PHE A 66 3.02 0.00 -13.71
C PHE A 66 3.58 0.52 -15.03
#